data_AF-A0A964EPQ2-F1
#
_entry.id   AF-A0A964EPQ2-F1
#
_cell.length_a   1.000
_cell.length_b   1.000
_cell.length_c   1.000
_cell.angle_alpha   90.00
_cell.angle_beta   90.00
_cell.angle_gamma   90.00
#
_symmetry.space_group_name_H-M   'P 1'
#
loop_
_entity.id
_entity.type
_entity.pdbx_description
1 polymer ?
#
loop_
_entity_poly.entity_id
_entity_poly.type
_entity_poly.pdbx_seq_one_letter_code
_entity_poly.pdbx_strand_id
1 'polypeptide(L)'
;MTNVATHDHSGIAATLSALGLQQVNPGISTGVNHENGKGDPIVSISPVDGSEIGQVNAASREQYEQVVELAETAFRKWRTVPAPVRGEVVRQMGEALRVNKAELGKLVSYEMGKSYQEGLGEVQEMIDICDFAVGLSRQLYGLTMHSERPQHRMYEQYHPLGVVGVITAFNFPVAVWAWNAMLAFICGDAVIWKPSEKTPLCAVACQHIIVDVLKRNKVPEGISCMVNGGAAVGEWLSHDTRIPLISATGSIRMGKKVGEAVGARLGRSLLELGGNNAIIITPEADLKSCLPAIVFGAVGTCGQRCTSTRRLIIHESIFDDVKEKLRRAYGQLRIGNPLDEKNHVGPLIDADAVKHYLSALESVESQGGSFVVKGNRLEGDGMHSGCYVSPSIAVVRNEMEIVQHETFAPLLYLISYRDLNEAIALQNGVPQGLSSAIMTTNMREMERFLSAEGSDCGIANVNIGTSGAEIGGAFGGEKETGGGRESGSDAWKVYMRRQTNTINCSTELPLAQGIRFNLD
;
A
#
# COMPACT_ATOMS: atom_id res chain seq x y z
N MET A 1 -29.52 25.31 -20.15
CA MET A 1 -29.16 24.02 -20.79
C MET A 1 -28.08 24.30 -21.81
N THR A 2 -26.83 24.30 -21.38
CA THR A 2 -25.66 24.41 -22.25
C THR A 2 -24.99 23.05 -22.23
N ASN A 3 -25.16 22.32 -23.33
CA ASN A 3 -24.44 21.08 -23.63
C ASN A 3 -22.95 21.40 -23.65
N VAL A 4 -22.22 21.05 -22.58
CA VAL A 4 -20.78 20.84 -22.67
C VAL A 4 -20.64 19.45 -23.27
N ALA A 5 -20.41 19.40 -24.57
CA ALA A 5 -19.91 18.18 -25.20
C ALA A 5 -18.53 17.91 -24.61
N THR A 6 -18.47 17.09 -23.57
CA THR A 6 -17.23 16.53 -23.06
C THR A 6 -16.69 15.62 -24.16
N HIS A 7 -15.69 16.10 -24.89
CA HIS A 7 -14.96 15.25 -25.81
C HIS A 7 -14.30 14.14 -24.98
N ASP A 8 -14.82 12.91 -25.09
CA ASP A 8 -14.22 11.71 -24.50
C ASP A 8 -12.92 11.36 -25.23
N HIS A 9 -11.90 12.20 -25.06
CA HIS A 9 -10.58 12.02 -25.65
C HIS A 9 -9.81 10.85 -25.02
N SER A 10 -10.24 10.36 -23.85
CA SER A 10 -9.63 9.25 -23.11
C SER A 10 -10.28 7.90 -23.40
N GLY A 11 -11.48 7.86 -23.99
CA GLY A 11 -12.30 6.66 -24.11
C GLY A 11 -12.70 6.11 -22.73
N ILE A 12 -12.78 6.98 -21.72
CA ILE A 12 -13.02 6.56 -20.33
C ILE A 12 -14.48 6.13 -20.14
N ALA A 13 -15.43 6.70 -20.91
CA ALA A 13 -16.84 6.35 -20.77
C ALA A 13 -17.10 4.85 -21.06
N ALA A 14 -16.41 4.30 -22.05
CA ALA A 14 -16.46 2.87 -22.35
C ALA A 14 -15.92 2.02 -21.19
N THR A 15 -14.82 2.45 -20.57
CA THR A 15 -14.20 1.80 -19.41
C THR A 15 -15.12 1.83 -18.19
N LEU A 16 -15.74 2.97 -17.88
CA LEU A 16 -16.69 3.08 -16.77
C LEU A 16 -17.87 2.13 -16.98
N SER A 17 -18.43 2.10 -18.20
CA SER A 17 -19.52 1.19 -18.56
C SER A 17 -19.12 -0.29 -18.44
N ALA A 18 -17.92 -0.65 -18.92
CA ALA A 18 -17.39 -2.02 -18.83
C ALA A 18 -17.20 -2.49 -17.37
N LEU A 19 -16.84 -1.57 -16.47
CA LEU A 19 -16.73 -1.82 -15.03
C LEU A 19 -18.06 -1.68 -14.27
N GLY A 20 -19.17 -1.43 -14.97
CA GLY A 20 -20.49 -1.25 -14.38
C GLY A 20 -20.63 0.00 -13.51
N LEU A 21 -19.77 1.00 -13.71
CA LEU A 21 -19.80 2.27 -12.98
C LEU A 21 -20.85 3.22 -13.58
N GLN A 22 -21.55 3.93 -12.71
CA GLN A 22 -22.60 4.90 -13.04
C GLN A 22 -22.19 6.30 -12.56
N GLN A 23 -23.02 7.32 -12.82
CA GLN A 23 -22.77 8.66 -12.26
C GLN A 23 -22.85 8.65 -10.73
N VAL A 24 -23.81 7.91 -10.16
CA VAL A 24 -23.98 7.74 -8.72
C VAL A 24 -23.88 6.25 -8.41
N ASN A 25 -22.86 5.86 -7.66
CA ASN A 25 -22.55 4.46 -7.36
C ASN A 25 -22.87 4.13 -5.90
N PRO A 26 -23.20 2.86 -5.61
CA PRO A 26 -23.31 2.38 -4.24
C PRO A 26 -22.01 2.62 -3.46
N GLY A 27 -22.11 3.37 -2.36
CA GLY A 27 -20.97 3.61 -1.46
C GLY A 27 -20.67 2.44 -0.54
N ILE A 28 -21.57 1.45 -0.46
CA ILE A 28 -21.47 0.30 0.42
C ILE A 28 -21.67 -0.98 -0.38
N SER A 29 -20.85 -1.99 -0.08
CA SER A 29 -21.04 -3.37 -0.54
C SER A 29 -20.85 -4.32 0.62
N THR A 30 -21.62 -5.40 0.65
CA THR A 30 -21.45 -6.50 1.61
C THR A 30 -21.04 -7.81 0.93
N GLY A 31 -20.62 -7.72 -0.33
CA GLY A 31 -20.19 -8.83 -1.16
C GLY A 31 -21.05 -8.89 -2.40
N VAL A 32 -22.21 -9.55 -2.30
CA VAL A 32 -23.17 -9.66 -3.40
C VAL A 32 -24.11 -8.46 -3.46
N ASN A 33 -24.49 -7.91 -2.30
CA ASN A 33 -25.38 -6.78 -2.21
C ASN A 33 -24.61 -5.47 -2.16
N HIS A 34 -25.23 -4.44 -2.74
CA HIS A 34 -24.71 -3.10 -2.82
C HIS A 34 -25.83 -2.13 -2.41
N GLU A 35 -25.48 -1.10 -1.65
CA GLU A 35 -26.42 -0.06 -1.24
C GLU A 35 -25.80 1.33 -1.32
N ASN A 36 -26.65 2.33 -1.55
CA ASN A 36 -26.24 3.71 -1.48
C ASN A 36 -26.00 4.10 -0.02
N GLY A 37 -24.90 4.83 0.22
CA GLY A 37 -24.68 5.48 1.50
C GLY A 37 -25.73 6.57 1.76
N LYS A 38 -25.99 6.84 3.04
CA LYS A 38 -26.91 7.87 3.52
C LYS A 38 -26.21 9.12 4.05
N GLY A 39 -24.87 9.15 3.98
CA GLY A 39 -24.05 10.30 4.31
C GLY A 39 -23.76 11.18 3.09
N ASP A 40 -22.84 12.13 3.30
CA ASP A 40 -22.46 13.13 2.30
C ASP A 40 -21.91 12.50 1.01
N PRO A 41 -22.15 13.12 -0.15
CA PRO A 41 -21.56 12.67 -1.40
C PRO A 41 -20.03 12.84 -1.38
N ILE A 42 -19.34 11.84 -1.91
CA ILE A 42 -17.91 11.85 -2.21
C ILE A 42 -17.81 11.84 -3.73
N VAL A 43 -17.47 13.00 -4.29
CA VAL A 43 -17.31 13.19 -5.73
C VAL A 43 -15.89 12.82 -6.14
N SER A 44 -15.76 11.92 -7.10
CA SER A 44 -14.48 11.54 -7.69
C SER A 44 -14.14 12.48 -8.85
N ILE A 45 -13.07 13.25 -8.68
CA ILE A 45 -12.57 14.20 -9.67
C ILE A 45 -11.26 13.67 -10.23
N SER A 46 -11.16 13.58 -11.56
CA SER A 46 -9.92 13.14 -12.19
C SER A 46 -8.82 14.21 -12.07
N PRO A 47 -7.63 13.88 -11.54
CA PRO A 47 -6.50 14.80 -11.59
C PRO A 47 -5.96 15.01 -13.01
N VAL A 48 -6.40 14.21 -13.99
CA VAL A 48 -5.92 14.25 -15.38
C VAL A 48 -6.44 15.47 -16.11
N ASP A 49 -7.72 15.80 -15.94
CA ASP A 49 -8.38 16.89 -16.67
C ASP A 49 -9.33 17.73 -15.81
N GLY A 50 -9.56 17.36 -14.55
CA GLY A 50 -10.44 18.06 -13.61
C GLY A 50 -11.92 17.67 -13.76
N SER A 51 -12.24 16.67 -14.59
CA SER A 51 -13.61 16.22 -14.80
C SER A 51 -14.13 15.39 -13.63
N GLU A 52 -15.43 15.54 -13.35
CA GLU A 52 -16.13 14.60 -12.48
C GLU A 52 -16.29 13.26 -13.19
N ILE A 53 -15.76 12.20 -12.57
CA ILE A 53 -15.87 10.83 -13.08
C ILE A 53 -17.23 10.23 -12.66
N GLY A 54 -17.64 10.53 -11.43
CA GLY A 54 -18.85 10.05 -10.78
C GLY A 54 -18.75 10.26 -9.27
N GLN A 55 -19.71 9.75 -8.52
CA GLN A 55 -19.75 9.88 -7.07
C GLN A 55 -20.21 8.61 -6.37
N VAL A 56 -19.89 8.53 -5.08
CA VAL A 56 -20.51 7.60 -4.11
C VAL A 56 -21.09 8.42 -2.96
N ASN A 57 -22.02 7.86 -2.20
CA ASN A 57 -22.42 8.45 -0.92
C ASN A 57 -21.69 7.78 0.23
N ALA A 58 -21.18 8.56 1.17
CA ALA A 58 -20.58 8.03 2.38
C ALA A 58 -21.59 7.21 3.19
N ALA A 59 -21.12 6.19 3.91
CA ALA A 59 -21.96 5.44 4.81
C ALA A 59 -22.39 6.28 6.03
N SER A 60 -23.64 6.11 6.47
CA SER A 60 -24.02 6.58 7.80
C SER A 60 -23.49 5.63 8.88
N ARG A 61 -23.52 6.07 10.15
CA ARG A 61 -23.10 5.23 11.27
C ARG A 61 -23.95 3.95 11.36
N GLU A 62 -25.25 4.06 11.13
CA GLU A 62 -26.19 2.93 11.19
C GLU A 62 -25.90 1.90 10.10
N GLN A 63 -25.55 2.34 8.89
CA GLN A 63 -25.18 1.42 7.81
C GLN A 63 -23.84 0.73 8.10
N TYR A 64 -22.88 1.47 8.67
CA TYR A 64 -21.64 0.87 9.17
C TYR A 64 -21.91 -0.24 10.19
N GLU A 65 -22.78 -0.01 11.18
CA GLU A 65 -23.15 -1.04 12.17
C GLU A 65 -23.74 -2.29 11.51
N GLN A 66 -24.64 -2.12 10.52
CA GLN A 66 -25.24 -3.22 9.78
C GLN A 66 -24.20 -4.05 9.02
N VAL A 67 -23.21 -3.39 8.40
CA VAL A 67 -22.11 -4.05 7.71
C VAL A 67 -21.26 -4.87 8.69
N VAL A 68 -20.93 -4.32 9.87
CA VAL A 68 -20.12 -5.02 10.87
C VAL A 68 -20.84 -6.26 11.41
N GLU A 69 -22.12 -6.14 11.78
CA GLU A 69 -22.93 -7.27 12.27
C GLU A 69 -23.02 -8.41 11.23
N LEU A 70 -23.17 -8.03 9.96
CA LEU A 70 -23.21 -8.98 8.86
C LEU A 70 -21.86 -9.66 8.66
N ALA A 71 -20.76 -8.91 8.70
CA ALA A 71 -19.41 -9.45 8.59
C ALA A 71 -19.08 -10.44 9.72
N GLU A 72 -19.45 -10.15 10.97
CA GLU A 72 -19.29 -11.10 12.08
C GLU A 72 -20.09 -12.40 11.87
N THR A 73 -21.31 -12.28 11.35
CA THR A 73 -22.17 -13.43 11.04
C THR A 73 -21.59 -14.27 9.91
N ALA A 74 -21.07 -13.63 8.87
CA ALA A 74 -20.42 -14.25 7.73
C ALA A 74 -19.16 -15.00 8.16
N PHE A 75 -18.31 -14.34 8.95
CA PHE A 75 -17.06 -14.89 9.50
C PHE A 75 -17.29 -16.21 10.23
N ARG A 76 -18.34 -16.31 11.07
CA ARG A 76 -18.65 -17.54 11.83
C ARG A 76 -18.86 -18.76 10.92
N LYS A 77 -19.38 -18.55 9.71
CA LYS A 77 -19.53 -19.60 8.69
C LYS A 77 -18.20 -19.82 7.96
N TRP A 78 -17.60 -18.74 7.45
CA TRP A 78 -16.42 -18.77 6.60
C TRP A 78 -15.17 -19.36 7.28
N ARG A 79 -14.97 -19.10 8.57
CA ARG A 79 -13.85 -19.63 9.34
C ARG A 79 -13.78 -21.16 9.38
N THR A 80 -14.91 -21.84 9.11
CA THR A 80 -15.01 -23.31 9.06
C THR A 80 -14.90 -23.89 7.65
N VAL A 81 -14.97 -23.06 6.61
CA VAL A 81 -14.71 -23.49 5.22
C VAL A 81 -13.22 -23.84 5.11
N PRO A 82 -12.81 -25.02 4.62
CA PRO A 82 -11.40 -25.40 4.55
C PRO A 82 -10.56 -24.38 3.77
N ALA A 83 -9.36 -24.05 4.26
CA ALA A 83 -8.50 -23.04 3.65
C ALA A 83 -8.26 -23.26 2.14
N PRO A 84 -8.03 -24.48 1.62
CA PRO A 84 -7.90 -24.70 0.18
C PRO A 84 -9.16 -24.38 -0.64
N VAL A 85 -10.36 -24.50 -0.05
CA VAL A 85 -11.63 -24.12 -0.69
C VAL A 85 -11.75 -22.59 -0.73
N ARG A 86 -11.32 -21.90 0.32
CA ARG A 86 -11.20 -20.43 0.32
C ARG A 86 -10.19 -19.96 -0.72
N GLY A 87 -9.07 -20.67 -0.86
CA GLY A 87 -8.08 -20.45 -1.91
C GLY A 87 -8.66 -20.57 -3.33
N GLU A 88 -9.53 -21.53 -3.59
CA GLU A 88 -10.20 -21.65 -4.91
C GLU A 88 -11.08 -20.43 -5.24
N VAL A 89 -11.73 -19.83 -4.24
CA VAL A 89 -12.48 -18.58 -4.43
C VAL A 89 -11.52 -17.43 -4.81
N VAL A 90 -10.40 -17.31 -4.10
CA VAL A 90 -9.37 -16.29 -4.39
C VAL A 90 -8.74 -16.50 -5.78
N ARG A 91 -8.46 -17.75 -6.20
CA ARG A 91 -7.99 -18.06 -7.56
C ARG A 91 -8.95 -17.49 -8.61
N GLN A 92 -10.23 -17.70 -8.40
CA GLN A 92 -11.28 -17.24 -9.29
C GLN A 92 -11.44 -15.72 -9.32
N MET A 93 -11.15 -15.02 -8.21
CA MET A 93 -11.04 -13.56 -8.19
C MET A 93 -9.85 -13.10 -9.06
N GLY A 94 -8.70 -13.77 -8.97
CA GLY A 94 -7.54 -13.53 -9.84
C GLY A 94 -7.88 -13.65 -11.34
N GLU A 95 -8.67 -14.66 -11.71
CA GLU A 95 -9.15 -14.80 -13.09
C GLU A 95 -10.10 -13.68 -13.52
N ALA A 96 -11.01 -13.25 -12.64
CA ALA A 96 -11.90 -12.12 -12.93
C ALA A 96 -11.12 -10.81 -13.10
N LEU A 97 -10.09 -10.60 -12.28
CA LEU A 97 -9.17 -9.47 -12.40
C LEU A 97 -8.35 -9.53 -13.69
N ARG A 98 -7.87 -10.71 -14.11
CA ARG A 98 -7.19 -10.90 -15.40
C ARG A 98 -8.04 -10.43 -16.58
N VAL A 99 -9.31 -10.82 -16.60
CA VAL A 99 -10.25 -10.42 -17.66
C VAL A 99 -10.46 -8.91 -17.70
N ASN A 100 -10.50 -8.26 -16.53
CA ASN A 100 -10.77 -6.83 -16.40
C ASN A 100 -9.52 -5.95 -16.26
N LYS A 101 -8.32 -6.51 -16.48
CA LYS A 101 -7.03 -5.83 -16.20
C LYS A 101 -6.91 -4.49 -16.92
N ALA A 102 -7.25 -4.47 -18.22
CA ALA A 102 -7.13 -3.27 -19.04
C ALA A 102 -8.06 -2.15 -18.55
N GLU A 103 -9.33 -2.47 -18.31
CA GLU A 103 -10.32 -1.50 -17.88
C GLU A 103 -10.04 -0.98 -16.46
N LEU A 104 -9.73 -1.87 -15.51
CA LEU A 104 -9.39 -1.45 -14.16
C LEU A 104 -8.08 -0.63 -14.12
N GLY A 105 -7.06 -1.05 -14.88
CA GLY A 105 -5.79 -0.30 -14.95
C GLY A 105 -5.96 1.09 -15.55
N LYS A 106 -6.84 1.23 -16.55
CA LYS A 106 -7.22 2.52 -17.13
C LYS A 106 -7.98 3.40 -16.14
N LEU A 107 -8.93 2.84 -15.39
CA LEU A 107 -9.63 3.56 -14.31
C LEU A 107 -8.66 4.03 -13.23
N VAL A 108 -7.76 3.17 -12.76
CA VAL A 108 -6.71 3.54 -11.78
C VAL A 108 -5.90 4.72 -12.29
N SER A 109 -5.49 4.70 -13.56
CA SER A 109 -4.69 5.76 -14.16
C SER A 109 -5.45 7.08 -14.28
N TYR A 110 -6.75 7.02 -14.57
CA TYR A 110 -7.58 8.21 -14.74
C TYR A 110 -8.09 8.79 -13.42
N GLU A 111 -8.45 7.96 -12.44
CA GLU A 111 -8.94 8.41 -11.13
C GLU A 111 -7.78 8.79 -10.19
N MET A 112 -6.65 8.08 -10.21
CA MET A 112 -5.50 8.36 -9.34
C MET A 112 -4.44 9.26 -10.01
N GLY A 113 -4.25 9.16 -11.33
CA GLY A 113 -3.29 9.97 -12.08
C GLY A 113 -1.94 9.30 -12.39
N LYS A 114 -1.75 8.03 -12.04
CA LYS A 114 -0.54 7.26 -12.42
C LYS A 114 -0.54 6.87 -13.89
N SER A 115 0.63 6.58 -14.46
CA SER A 115 0.72 6.19 -15.88
C SER A 115 -0.05 4.90 -16.17
N TYR A 116 -0.51 4.74 -17.41
CA TYR A 116 -1.29 3.57 -17.81
C TYR A 116 -0.57 2.25 -17.52
N GLN A 117 0.74 2.17 -17.78
CA GLN A 117 1.53 0.99 -17.47
C GLN A 117 1.61 0.71 -15.97
N GLU A 118 1.67 1.74 -15.12
CA GLU A 118 1.61 1.56 -13.67
C GLU A 118 0.21 1.13 -13.20
N GLY A 119 -0.86 1.64 -13.81
CA GLY A 119 -2.22 1.15 -13.55
C GLY A 119 -2.40 -0.32 -13.92
N LEU A 120 -1.90 -0.74 -15.08
CA LEU A 120 -1.87 -2.14 -15.49
C LEU A 120 -0.99 -2.99 -14.57
N GLY A 121 0.15 -2.45 -14.14
CA GLY A 121 1.06 -3.08 -13.19
C GLY A 121 0.38 -3.33 -11.85
N GLU A 122 -0.32 -2.33 -11.31
CA GLU A 122 -1.03 -2.46 -10.04
C GLU A 122 -2.09 -3.57 -10.07
N VAL A 123 -2.87 -3.67 -11.16
CA VAL A 123 -3.83 -4.77 -11.30
C VAL A 123 -3.14 -6.11 -11.49
N GLN A 124 -1.94 -6.14 -12.10
CA GLN A 124 -1.13 -7.35 -12.16
C GLN A 124 -0.71 -7.81 -10.76
N GLU A 125 -0.34 -6.88 -9.87
CA GLU A 125 0.00 -7.24 -8.48
C GLU A 125 -1.19 -7.86 -7.73
N MET A 126 -2.42 -7.39 -8.01
CA MET A 126 -3.64 -8.02 -7.46
C MET A 126 -3.84 -9.45 -7.98
N ILE A 127 -3.53 -9.70 -9.25
CA ILE A 127 -3.62 -11.02 -9.87
C ILE A 127 -2.57 -11.95 -9.27
N ASP A 128 -1.34 -11.47 -9.12
CA ASP A 128 -0.21 -12.27 -8.65
C ASP A 128 -0.36 -12.62 -7.16
N ILE A 129 -0.89 -11.71 -6.33
CA ILE A 129 -1.21 -12.05 -4.93
C ILE A 129 -2.34 -13.06 -4.82
N CYS A 130 -3.33 -13.06 -5.74
CA CYS A 130 -4.33 -14.12 -5.78
C CYS A 130 -3.66 -15.48 -5.97
N ASP A 131 -2.76 -15.60 -6.95
CA ASP A 131 -2.07 -16.85 -7.25
C ASP A 131 -1.14 -17.29 -6.10
N PHE A 132 -0.43 -16.34 -5.47
CA PHE A 132 0.36 -16.61 -4.27
C PHE A 132 -0.51 -17.12 -3.11
N ALA A 133 -1.64 -16.47 -2.84
CA ALA A 133 -2.58 -16.84 -1.78
C ALA A 133 -3.18 -18.23 -2.02
N VAL A 134 -3.39 -18.65 -3.27
CA VAL A 134 -3.83 -20.02 -3.59
C VAL A 134 -2.83 -21.05 -3.09
N GLY A 135 -1.53 -20.84 -3.34
CA GLY A 135 -0.48 -21.70 -2.79
C GLY A 135 -0.48 -21.68 -1.27
N LEU A 136 -0.53 -20.49 -0.68
CA LEU A 136 -0.48 -20.29 0.76
C LEU A 136 -1.68 -20.91 1.50
N SER A 137 -2.85 -20.99 0.86
CA SER A 137 -4.05 -21.62 1.41
C SER A 137 -3.89 -23.12 1.76
N ARG A 138 -2.84 -23.75 1.21
CA ARG A 138 -2.44 -25.15 1.50
C ARG A 138 -1.28 -25.25 2.50
N GLN A 139 -0.72 -24.12 2.89
CA GLN A 139 0.42 -24.03 3.78
C GLN A 139 -0.06 -23.64 5.17
N LEU A 140 -0.37 -22.35 5.41
CA LEU A 140 -0.79 -21.78 6.72
C LEU A 140 -0.22 -22.55 7.93
N TYR A 141 1.09 -22.81 7.88
CA TYR A 141 1.71 -23.86 8.69
C TYR A 141 1.80 -23.47 10.17
N GLY A 142 1.48 -24.43 11.03
CA GLY A 142 1.88 -24.44 12.43
C GLY A 142 3.22 -25.15 12.64
N LEU A 143 3.47 -25.63 13.86
CA LEU A 143 4.66 -26.41 14.22
C LEU A 143 4.26 -27.63 15.04
N THR A 144 4.89 -28.79 14.82
CA THR A 144 4.85 -29.90 15.77
C THR A 144 6.15 -29.95 16.55
N MET A 145 6.09 -30.05 17.88
CA MET A 145 7.26 -30.02 18.76
C MET A 145 7.18 -31.11 19.84
N HIS A 146 8.33 -31.55 20.33
CA HIS A 146 8.38 -32.57 21.37
C HIS A 146 7.99 -31.98 22.73
N SER A 147 7.07 -32.64 23.44
CA SER A 147 6.80 -32.32 24.83
C SER A 147 7.88 -32.91 25.72
N GLU A 148 8.29 -32.17 26.76
CA GLU A 148 9.12 -32.69 27.86
C GLU A 148 8.37 -33.71 28.74
N ARG A 149 7.04 -33.79 28.62
CA ARG A 149 6.17 -34.64 29.45
C ARG A 149 5.91 -35.97 28.75
N PRO A 150 6.07 -37.13 29.43
CA PRO A 150 5.68 -38.42 28.87
C PRO A 150 4.22 -38.42 28.41
N GLN A 151 3.93 -39.10 27.30
CA GLN A 151 2.57 -39.25 26.75
C GLN A 151 1.83 -37.92 26.47
N HIS A 152 2.58 -36.84 26.18
CA HIS A 152 2.00 -35.58 25.74
C HIS A 152 2.42 -35.23 24.31
N ARG A 153 1.45 -34.75 23.52
CA ARG A 153 1.71 -34.15 22.20
C ARG A 153 1.66 -32.63 22.32
N MET A 154 2.68 -31.93 21.81
CA MET A 154 2.72 -30.48 21.77
C MET A 154 2.81 -29.97 20.33
N TYR A 155 2.06 -28.93 20.00
CA TYR A 155 2.09 -28.31 18.69
C TYR A 155 1.56 -26.88 18.72
N GLU A 156 1.89 -26.11 17.71
CA GLU A 156 1.29 -24.82 17.41
C GLU A 156 0.35 -24.93 16.21
N GLN A 157 -0.74 -24.18 16.25
CA GLN A 157 -1.68 -24.04 15.15
C GLN A 157 -2.14 -22.59 15.02
N TYR A 158 -2.69 -22.25 13.86
CA TYR A 158 -3.23 -20.93 13.57
C TYR A 158 -4.71 -21.03 13.28
N HIS A 159 -5.47 -20.07 13.82
CA HIS A 159 -6.91 -19.94 13.60
C HIS A 159 -7.26 -18.58 13.01
N PRO A 160 -8.32 -18.50 12.18
CA PRO A 160 -8.86 -17.22 11.70
C PRO A 160 -9.07 -16.24 12.86
N LEU A 161 -8.74 -14.98 12.62
CA LEU A 161 -8.76 -13.94 13.65
C LEU A 161 -10.16 -13.34 13.84
N GLY A 162 -10.89 -13.03 12.76
CA GLY A 162 -12.19 -12.36 12.84
C GLY A 162 -12.54 -11.52 11.63
N VAL A 163 -13.07 -10.33 11.90
CA VAL A 163 -13.24 -9.27 10.90
C VAL A 163 -11.93 -8.47 10.83
N VAL A 164 -11.44 -8.21 9.63
CA VAL A 164 -10.27 -7.37 9.35
C VAL A 164 -10.75 -6.07 8.73
N GLY A 165 -10.48 -4.95 9.40
CA GLY A 165 -10.68 -3.63 8.83
C GLY A 165 -9.49 -3.26 7.95
N VAL A 166 -9.72 -2.82 6.73
CA VAL A 166 -8.67 -2.40 5.79
C VAL A 166 -8.92 -0.94 5.42
N ILE A 167 -7.98 -0.05 5.72
CA ILE A 167 -8.00 1.38 5.38
C ILE A 167 -6.89 1.63 4.37
N THR A 168 -7.23 1.99 3.13
CA THR A 168 -6.24 2.18 2.06
C THR A 168 -6.03 3.64 1.67
N ALA A 169 -4.83 3.94 1.18
CA ALA A 169 -4.47 5.24 0.62
C ALA A 169 -4.90 5.37 -0.85
N PHE A 170 -4.83 6.60 -1.38
CA PHE A 170 -5.24 6.90 -2.76
C PHE A 170 -4.27 6.38 -3.82
N ASN A 171 -2.99 6.20 -3.47
CA ASN A 171 -1.92 6.07 -4.46
C ASN A 171 -1.74 4.65 -5.00
N PHE A 172 -2.19 3.65 -4.26
CA PHE A 172 -2.36 2.27 -4.72
C PHE A 172 -3.78 1.83 -4.34
N PRO A 173 -4.79 2.35 -5.05
CA PRO A 173 -6.19 2.24 -4.65
C PRO A 173 -6.73 0.81 -4.77
N VAL A 174 -6.04 -0.12 -5.44
CA VAL A 174 -6.52 -1.49 -5.65
C VAL A 174 -5.55 -2.56 -5.15
N ALA A 175 -4.22 -2.36 -5.27
CA ALA A 175 -3.25 -3.38 -4.85
C ALA A 175 -3.18 -3.59 -3.34
N VAL A 176 -3.17 -2.51 -2.54
CA VAL A 176 -3.09 -2.61 -1.07
C VAL A 176 -4.30 -3.37 -0.51
N TRP A 177 -5.50 -3.09 -1.05
CA TRP A 177 -6.68 -3.87 -0.70
C TRP A 177 -6.51 -5.34 -1.07
N ALA A 178 -6.03 -5.65 -2.27
CA ALA A 178 -5.83 -7.03 -2.71
C ALA A 178 -4.82 -7.77 -1.83
N TRP A 179 -3.69 -7.15 -1.47
CA TRP A 179 -2.67 -7.76 -0.59
C TRP A 179 -3.26 -8.16 0.77
N ASN A 180 -4.09 -7.31 1.34
CA ASN A 180 -4.75 -7.60 2.61
C ASN A 180 -5.89 -8.61 2.45
N ALA A 181 -6.79 -8.35 1.51
CA ALA A 181 -8.04 -9.09 1.37
C ALA A 181 -7.79 -10.53 0.94
N MET A 182 -6.90 -10.78 -0.03
CA MET A 182 -6.64 -12.14 -0.49
C MET A 182 -6.03 -13.00 0.61
N LEU A 183 -5.11 -12.45 1.42
CA LEU A 183 -4.54 -13.14 2.58
C LEU A 183 -5.58 -13.34 3.69
N ALA A 184 -6.36 -12.32 4.05
CA ALA A 184 -7.43 -12.43 5.04
C ALA A 184 -8.47 -13.49 4.65
N PHE A 185 -8.90 -13.52 3.38
CA PHE A 185 -9.86 -14.50 2.89
C PHE A 185 -9.34 -15.92 3.00
N ILE A 186 -8.10 -16.21 2.58
CA ILE A 186 -7.53 -17.55 2.74
C ILE A 186 -7.26 -17.89 4.21
N CYS A 187 -6.98 -16.90 5.07
CA CYS A 187 -6.83 -17.06 6.50
C CYS A 187 -8.17 -17.34 7.20
N GLY A 188 -9.29 -17.09 6.53
CA GLY A 188 -10.64 -17.40 7.00
C GLY A 188 -11.37 -16.23 7.64
N ASP A 189 -10.89 -15.01 7.39
CA ASP A 189 -11.42 -13.76 7.93
C ASP A 189 -12.45 -13.13 6.98
N ALA A 190 -13.26 -12.24 7.54
CA ALA A 190 -14.08 -11.29 6.77
C ALA A 190 -13.33 -9.96 6.65
N VAL A 191 -13.58 -9.18 5.60
CA VAL A 191 -12.90 -7.90 5.34
C VAL A 191 -13.92 -6.77 5.25
N ILE A 192 -13.67 -5.67 5.96
CA ILE A 192 -14.38 -4.40 5.78
C ILE A 192 -13.38 -3.36 5.27
N TRP A 193 -13.52 -2.99 4.01
CA TRP A 193 -12.63 -2.05 3.34
C TRP A 193 -13.19 -0.62 3.36
N LYS A 194 -12.43 0.32 3.93
CA LYS A 194 -12.63 1.77 3.75
C LYS A 194 -11.60 2.33 2.77
N PRO A 195 -11.95 2.50 1.48
CA PRO A 195 -11.03 3.08 0.49
C PRO A 195 -10.82 4.57 0.72
N SER A 196 -9.74 5.12 0.16
CA SER A 196 -9.52 6.56 0.12
C SER A 196 -10.69 7.30 -0.55
N GLU A 197 -11.14 8.40 0.03
CA GLU A 197 -12.16 9.27 -0.57
C GLU A 197 -11.74 9.92 -1.90
N LYS A 198 -10.45 9.86 -2.26
CA LYS A 198 -9.94 10.36 -3.56
C LYS A 198 -10.07 9.36 -4.70
N THR A 199 -10.29 8.08 -4.41
CA THR A 199 -10.37 7.02 -5.41
C THR A 199 -11.51 6.03 -5.14
N PRO A 200 -12.74 6.51 -4.89
CA PRO A 200 -13.85 5.63 -4.50
C PRO A 200 -14.33 4.72 -5.63
N LEU A 201 -14.18 5.11 -6.91
CA LEU A 201 -14.70 4.34 -8.04
C LEU A 201 -13.82 3.12 -8.35
N CYS A 202 -12.51 3.20 -8.14
CA CYS A 202 -11.61 2.04 -8.15
C CYS A 202 -12.10 0.96 -7.18
N ALA A 203 -12.56 1.37 -5.99
CA ALA A 203 -13.06 0.44 -4.98
C ALA A 203 -14.39 -0.20 -5.37
N VAL A 204 -15.33 0.58 -5.89
CA VAL A 204 -16.59 0.08 -6.45
C VAL A 204 -16.33 -0.92 -7.57
N ALA A 205 -15.43 -0.58 -8.51
CA ALA A 205 -15.07 -1.46 -9.62
C ALA A 205 -14.48 -2.80 -9.14
N CYS A 206 -13.63 -2.79 -8.12
CA CYS A 206 -13.12 -4.03 -7.51
C CYS A 206 -14.25 -4.92 -6.97
N GLN A 207 -15.25 -4.34 -6.29
CA GLN A 207 -16.41 -5.10 -5.80
C GLN A 207 -17.26 -5.65 -6.94
N HIS A 208 -17.48 -4.87 -8.01
CA HIS A 208 -18.20 -5.34 -9.20
C HIS A 208 -17.49 -6.51 -9.89
N ILE A 209 -16.17 -6.48 -10.01
CA ILE A 209 -15.39 -7.53 -10.67
C ILE A 209 -15.52 -8.87 -9.93
N ILE A 210 -15.52 -8.86 -8.59
CA ILE A 210 -15.54 -10.10 -7.79
C ILE A 210 -16.95 -10.62 -7.51
N VAL A 211 -18.01 -9.82 -7.75
CA VAL A 211 -19.39 -10.13 -7.31
C VAL A 211 -19.88 -11.50 -7.82
N ASP A 212 -19.60 -11.84 -9.08
CA ASP A 212 -20.04 -13.09 -9.68
C ASP A 212 -19.24 -14.30 -9.17
N VAL A 213 -17.98 -14.08 -8.78
CA VAL A 213 -17.17 -15.08 -8.09
C VAL A 213 -17.77 -15.39 -6.71
N LEU A 214 -18.17 -14.37 -5.95
CA LEU A 214 -18.82 -14.53 -4.66
C LEU A 214 -20.15 -15.29 -4.78
N LYS A 215 -21.02 -14.87 -5.73
CA LYS A 215 -22.31 -15.51 -6.00
C LYS A 215 -22.17 -16.99 -6.37
N ARG A 216 -21.32 -17.32 -7.36
CA ARG A 216 -21.23 -18.68 -7.89
C ARG A 216 -20.62 -19.68 -6.89
N ASN A 217 -19.76 -19.21 -5.98
CA ASN A 217 -19.20 -20.02 -4.90
C ASN A 217 -20.04 -20.01 -3.63
N LYS A 218 -21.18 -19.30 -3.61
CA LYS A 218 -22.05 -19.15 -2.43
C LYS A 218 -21.27 -18.67 -1.21
N VAL A 219 -20.34 -17.75 -1.42
CA VAL A 219 -19.61 -17.11 -0.31
C VAL A 219 -20.63 -16.42 0.59
N PRO A 220 -20.55 -16.59 1.92
CA PRO A 220 -21.48 -15.92 2.83
C PRO A 220 -21.47 -14.40 2.60
N GLU A 221 -22.65 -13.80 2.54
CA GLU A 221 -22.76 -12.35 2.49
C GLU A 221 -22.15 -11.74 3.75
N GLY A 222 -21.28 -10.74 3.59
CA GLY A 222 -20.48 -10.13 4.65
C GLY A 222 -18.99 -10.50 4.66
N ILE A 223 -18.51 -11.36 3.74
CA ILE A 223 -17.08 -11.70 3.68
C ILE A 223 -16.23 -10.61 3.03
N SER A 224 -16.70 -10.02 1.92
CA SER A 224 -16.03 -8.89 1.27
C SER A 224 -16.93 -7.68 1.40
N CYS A 225 -16.66 -6.81 2.36
CA CYS A 225 -17.40 -5.58 2.56
C CYS A 225 -16.58 -4.36 2.14
N MET A 226 -17.27 -3.32 1.68
CA MET A 226 -16.72 -2.01 1.38
C MET A 226 -17.62 -0.95 2.00
N VAL A 227 -17.04 0.04 2.67
CA VAL A 227 -17.73 1.17 3.31
C VAL A 227 -17.00 2.46 2.94
N ASN A 228 -17.51 3.19 1.94
CA ASN A 228 -16.98 4.51 1.59
C ASN A 228 -17.32 5.55 2.65
N GLY A 229 -16.37 6.44 2.93
CA GLY A 229 -16.53 7.53 3.88
C GLY A 229 -15.18 8.19 4.20
N GLY A 230 -15.20 9.37 4.83
CA GLY A 230 -13.99 10.10 5.20
C GLY A 230 -13.33 9.59 6.49
N ALA A 231 -12.75 10.51 7.26
CA ALA A 231 -12.09 10.21 8.54
C ALA A 231 -13.02 9.55 9.56
N ALA A 232 -14.29 9.94 9.61
CA ALA A 232 -15.28 9.40 10.55
C ALA A 232 -15.44 7.87 10.44
N VAL A 233 -15.54 7.31 9.22
CA VAL A 233 -15.61 5.85 9.03
C VAL A 233 -14.31 5.16 9.47
N GLY A 234 -13.16 5.79 9.21
CA GLY A 234 -11.86 5.31 9.69
C GLY A 234 -11.78 5.28 11.22
N GLU A 235 -12.31 6.30 11.90
CA GLU A 235 -12.40 6.36 13.36
C GLU A 235 -13.37 5.30 13.91
N TRP A 236 -14.50 5.07 13.24
CA TRP A 236 -15.43 4.01 13.63
C TRP A 236 -14.75 2.63 13.59
N LEU A 237 -14.08 2.32 12.48
CA LEU A 237 -13.29 1.08 12.32
C LEU A 237 -12.20 0.96 13.40
N SER A 238 -11.43 2.01 13.64
CA SER A 238 -10.28 1.94 14.56
C SER A 238 -10.69 1.74 16.01
N HIS A 239 -11.86 2.24 16.44
CA HIS A 239 -12.37 2.09 17.80
C HIS A 239 -13.26 0.85 18.01
N ASP A 240 -13.62 0.12 16.96
CA ASP A 240 -14.55 -1.00 17.08
C ASP A 240 -13.89 -2.27 17.65
N THR A 241 -14.34 -2.65 18.85
CA THR A 241 -13.86 -3.86 19.56
C THR A 241 -14.20 -5.18 18.87
N ARG A 242 -15.17 -5.20 17.94
CA ARG A 242 -15.52 -6.39 17.14
C ARG A 242 -14.49 -6.69 16.05
N ILE A 243 -13.63 -5.72 15.72
CA ILE A 243 -12.66 -5.80 14.63
C ILE A 243 -11.26 -6.03 15.22
N PRO A 244 -10.79 -7.29 15.36
CA PRO A 244 -9.52 -7.60 16.02
C PRO A 244 -8.27 -7.12 15.28
N LEU A 245 -8.32 -6.89 13.97
CA LEU A 245 -7.21 -6.36 13.17
C LEU A 245 -7.65 -5.17 12.34
N ILE A 246 -6.90 -4.08 12.43
CA ILE A 246 -6.96 -2.96 11.48
C ILE A 246 -5.65 -2.91 10.71
N SER A 247 -5.73 -3.14 9.41
CA SER A 247 -4.68 -2.80 8.46
C SER A 247 -4.91 -1.38 7.95
N ALA A 248 -3.94 -0.51 8.13
CA ALA A 248 -4.04 0.90 7.75
C ALA A 248 -2.81 1.35 6.99
N THR A 249 -3.05 1.79 5.75
CA THR A 249 -2.04 2.34 4.85
C THR A 249 -2.29 3.83 4.64
N GLY A 250 -1.28 4.67 4.85
CA GLY A 250 -1.39 6.11 4.62
C GLY A 250 -0.34 6.94 5.34
N SER A 251 -0.66 8.20 5.65
CA SER A 251 0.31 9.10 6.30
C SER A 251 0.66 8.65 7.73
N ILE A 252 1.88 8.95 8.17
CA ILE A 252 2.34 8.69 9.56
C ILE A 252 1.39 9.32 10.59
N ARG A 253 0.92 10.54 10.34
CA ARG A 253 -0.04 11.24 11.20
C ARG A 253 -1.35 10.44 11.37
N MET A 254 -1.87 9.87 10.29
CA MET A 254 -3.07 9.02 10.32
C MET A 254 -2.78 7.71 11.06
N GLY A 255 -1.67 7.04 10.73
CA GLY A 255 -1.29 5.77 11.33
C GLY A 255 -1.07 5.86 12.84
N LYS A 256 -0.45 6.93 13.35
CA LYS A 256 -0.30 7.15 14.80
C LYS A 256 -1.65 7.20 15.52
N LYS A 257 -2.64 7.90 14.95
CA LYS A 257 -4.01 7.96 15.53
C LYS A 257 -4.72 6.61 15.48
N VAL A 258 -4.60 5.88 14.37
CA VAL A 258 -5.18 4.53 14.25
C VAL A 258 -4.52 3.57 15.24
N GLY A 259 -3.18 3.57 15.33
CA GLY A 259 -2.42 2.74 16.26
C GLY A 259 -2.77 3.03 17.72
N GLU A 260 -2.92 4.30 18.10
CA GLU A 260 -3.38 4.70 19.44
C GLU A 260 -4.78 4.15 19.74
N ALA A 261 -5.75 4.38 18.85
CA ALA A 261 -7.13 3.93 19.04
C ALA A 261 -7.25 2.40 19.13
N VAL A 262 -6.54 1.68 18.26
CA VAL A 262 -6.55 0.20 18.23
C VAL A 262 -5.81 -0.36 19.45
N GLY A 263 -4.68 0.23 19.83
CA GLY A 263 -3.91 -0.15 21.01
C GLY A 263 -4.68 0.05 22.32
N ALA A 264 -5.44 1.15 22.43
CA ALA A 264 -6.27 1.45 23.60
C ALA A 264 -7.32 0.37 23.88
N ARG A 265 -7.79 -0.34 22.85
CA ARG A 265 -8.72 -1.48 22.97
C ARG A 265 -8.06 -2.85 22.83
N LEU A 266 -6.72 -2.92 22.92
CA LEU A 266 -5.91 -4.15 22.76
C LEU A 266 -6.18 -4.91 21.45
N GLY A 267 -6.55 -4.18 20.39
CA GLY A 267 -6.62 -4.73 19.04
C GLY A 267 -5.23 -4.85 18.41
N ARG A 268 -5.17 -5.51 17.25
CA ARG A 268 -3.95 -5.60 16.43
C ARG A 268 -3.99 -4.54 15.34
N SER A 269 -2.86 -3.87 15.12
CA SER A 269 -2.67 -2.98 13.99
C SER A 269 -1.60 -3.53 13.05
N LEU A 270 -1.86 -3.47 11.76
CA LEU A 270 -0.86 -3.56 10.70
C LEU A 270 -0.76 -2.14 10.11
N LEU A 271 0.39 -1.48 10.31
CA LEU A 271 0.57 -0.09 9.90
C LEU A 271 1.62 -0.02 8.78
N GLU A 272 1.18 0.44 7.61
CA GLU A 272 2.02 0.69 6.43
C GLU A 272 2.02 2.19 6.10
N LEU A 273 2.96 2.92 6.69
CA LEU A 273 2.94 4.37 6.71
C LEU A 273 3.98 4.99 5.75
N GLY A 274 4.16 6.31 5.84
CA GLY A 274 5.02 7.09 4.95
C GLY A 274 6.48 6.61 4.89
N GLY A 275 7.13 6.92 3.77
CA GLY A 275 8.52 6.56 3.50
C GLY A 275 9.36 7.77 3.07
N ASN A 276 10.58 7.87 3.58
CA ASN A 276 11.56 8.87 3.16
C ASN A 276 12.83 8.20 2.61
N ASN A 277 12.58 7.42 1.55
CA ASN A 277 13.50 6.42 1.04
C ASN A 277 14.74 7.06 0.40
N ALA A 278 15.91 6.48 0.64
CA ALA A 278 17.14 6.91 -0.02
C ALA A 278 17.85 5.81 -0.81
N ILE A 279 18.58 6.27 -1.82
CA ILE A 279 19.57 5.47 -2.54
C ILE A 279 20.96 6.02 -2.21
N ILE A 280 21.88 5.16 -1.79
CA ILE A 280 23.31 5.47 -1.63
C ILE A 280 24.02 5.13 -2.94
N ILE A 281 24.80 6.06 -3.51
CA ILE A 281 25.64 5.82 -4.70
C ILE A 281 27.11 5.86 -4.29
N THR A 282 27.80 4.75 -4.51
CA THR A 282 29.24 4.58 -4.21
C THR A 282 30.11 4.92 -5.42
N PRO A 283 31.42 5.15 -5.24
CA PRO A 283 32.35 5.33 -6.35
C PRO A 283 32.38 4.15 -7.34
N GLU A 284 32.06 2.94 -6.86
CA GLU A 284 32.06 1.69 -7.64
C GLU A 284 30.68 1.39 -8.27
N ALA A 285 29.73 2.33 -8.21
CA ALA A 285 28.42 2.17 -8.84
C ALA A 285 28.50 2.14 -10.37
N ASP A 286 27.78 1.22 -11.00
CA ASP A 286 27.52 1.28 -12.44
C ASP A 286 26.47 2.36 -12.74
N LEU A 287 26.92 3.60 -12.93
CA LEU A 287 26.03 4.74 -13.19
C LEU A 287 25.09 4.52 -14.39
N LYS A 288 25.45 3.67 -15.36
CA LYS A 288 24.62 3.41 -16.53
C LYS A 288 23.32 2.68 -16.15
N SER A 289 23.40 1.69 -15.27
CA SER A 289 22.23 0.95 -14.77
C SER A 289 21.52 1.69 -13.64
N CYS A 290 22.26 2.44 -12.82
CA CYS A 290 21.69 3.15 -11.66
C CYS A 290 20.79 4.33 -12.05
N LEU A 291 21.19 5.13 -13.05
CA LEU A 291 20.49 6.37 -13.39
C LEU A 291 19.02 6.15 -13.80
N PRO A 292 18.69 5.18 -14.68
CA PRO A 292 17.29 4.88 -14.98
C PRO A 292 16.47 4.50 -13.74
N ALA A 293 17.04 3.68 -12.83
CA ALA A 293 16.37 3.27 -11.59
C ALA A 293 16.12 4.46 -10.64
N ILE A 294 17.09 5.38 -10.53
CA ILE A 294 16.96 6.60 -9.73
C ILE A 294 15.89 7.52 -10.31
N VAL A 295 15.93 7.79 -11.62
CA VAL A 295 14.96 8.67 -12.28
C VAL A 295 13.56 8.08 -12.15
N PHE A 296 13.37 6.80 -12.49
CA PHE A 296 12.08 6.13 -12.37
C PHE A 296 11.57 6.10 -10.92
N GLY A 297 12.43 5.79 -9.94
CA GLY A 297 12.05 5.77 -8.52
C GLY A 297 11.65 7.15 -7.98
N ALA A 298 12.22 8.23 -8.50
CA ALA A 298 11.92 9.60 -8.06
C ALA A 298 10.68 10.19 -8.76
N VAL A 299 10.50 9.96 -10.06
CA VAL A 299 9.44 10.61 -10.86
C VAL A 299 8.25 9.71 -11.19
N GLY A 300 8.41 8.39 -11.08
CA GLY A 300 7.33 7.42 -11.26
C GLY A 300 6.16 7.72 -10.33
N THR A 301 4.94 7.58 -10.84
CA THR A 301 3.71 7.98 -10.13
C THR A 301 3.72 9.46 -9.65
N CYS A 302 4.47 10.34 -10.31
CA CYS A 302 4.69 11.73 -9.89
C CYS A 302 5.22 11.83 -8.44
N GLY A 303 6.07 10.90 -8.00
CA GLY A 303 6.65 10.89 -6.65
C GLY A 303 5.67 10.50 -5.53
N GLN A 304 4.49 9.97 -5.89
CA GLN A 304 3.40 9.61 -4.97
C GLN A 304 3.40 8.11 -4.63
N ARG A 305 4.56 7.44 -4.62
CA ARG A 305 4.69 6.11 -4.01
C ARG A 305 5.17 6.26 -2.58
N CYS A 306 4.74 5.36 -1.70
CA CYS A 306 5.38 5.23 -0.38
C CYS A 306 6.87 4.89 -0.53
N THR A 307 7.23 4.14 -1.58
CA THR A 307 8.61 3.74 -1.93
C THR A 307 9.36 4.71 -2.86
N SER A 308 8.81 5.88 -3.18
CA SER A 308 9.49 6.84 -4.06
C SER A 308 10.85 7.24 -3.51
N THR A 309 11.86 7.32 -4.38
CA THR A 309 13.20 7.80 -4.00
C THR A 309 13.11 9.30 -3.71
N ARG A 310 13.33 9.70 -2.46
CA ARG A 310 13.28 11.11 -2.04
C ARG A 310 14.67 11.67 -1.78
N ARG A 311 15.61 10.82 -1.34
CA ARG A 311 16.99 11.21 -1.03
C ARG A 311 17.97 10.40 -1.86
N LEU A 312 18.98 11.06 -2.40
CA LEU A 312 20.08 10.45 -3.14
C LEU A 312 21.38 10.86 -2.46
N ILE A 313 22.00 9.90 -1.80
CA ILE A 313 23.21 10.08 -0.99
C ILE A 313 24.40 9.65 -1.84
N ILE A 314 25.15 10.61 -2.37
CA ILE A 314 26.14 10.40 -3.43
C ILE A 314 27.54 10.67 -2.90
N HIS A 315 28.49 9.78 -3.21
CA HIS A 315 29.87 9.97 -2.80
C HIS A 315 30.46 11.23 -3.46
N GLU A 316 31.19 12.04 -2.70
CA GLU A 316 31.71 13.34 -3.15
C GLU A 316 32.50 13.26 -4.47
N SER A 317 33.25 12.18 -4.68
CA SER A 317 34.09 11.98 -5.87
C SER A 317 33.32 11.87 -7.18
N ILE A 318 32.02 11.55 -7.15
CA ILE A 318 31.16 11.41 -8.33
C ILE A 318 29.92 12.32 -8.27
N PHE A 319 29.82 13.17 -7.25
CA PHE A 319 28.64 13.99 -6.97
C PHE A 319 28.26 14.88 -8.17
N ASP A 320 29.22 15.62 -8.71
CA ASP A 320 28.97 16.54 -9.82
C ASP A 320 28.61 15.82 -11.13
N ASP A 321 29.21 14.66 -11.40
CA ASP A 321 28.90 13.85 -12.58
C ASP A 321 27.47 13.30 -12.52
N VAL A 322 27.07 12.73 -11.37
CA VAL A 322 25.71 12.24 -11.15
C VAL A 322 24.70 13.38 -11.23
N LYS A 323 24.98 14.52 -10.59
CA LYS A 323 24.13 15.73 -10.61
C LYS A 323 23.86 16.18 -12.05
N GLU A 324 24.89 16.28 -12.88
CA GLU A 324 24.77 16.72 -14.26
C GLU A 324 24.02 15.71 -15.14
N LYS A 325 24.25 14.41 -14.94
CA LYS A 325 23.51 13.36 -15.65
C LYS A 325 22.03 13.36 -15.30
N LEU A 326 21.69 13.56 -14.02
CA LEU A 326 20.29 13.69 -13.58
C LEU A 326 19.61 14.92 -14.17
N ARG A 327 20.31 16.08 -14.20
CA ARG A 327 19.80 17.30 -14.84
C ARG A 327 19.40 17.04 -16.30
N ARG A 328 20.26 16.35 -17.06
CA ARG A 328 19.98 16.00 -18.46
C ARG A 328 18.84 15.00 -18.60
N ALA A 329 18.77 14.00 -17.72
CA ALA A 329 17.70 13.00 -17.76
C ALA A 329 16.33 13.64 -17.45
N TYR A 330 16.26 14.54 -16.48
CA TYR A 330 15.03 15.27 -16.15
C TYR A 330 14.56 16.18 -17.29
N GLY A 331 15.48 16.75 -18.07
CA GLY A 331 15.14 17.53 -19.27
C GLY A 331 14.50 16.72 -20.40
N GLN A 332 14.48 15.38 -20.32
CA GLN A 332 13.86 14.49 -21.31
C GLN A 332 12.48 13.97 -20.87
N LEU A 333 12.01 14.36 -19.68
CA LEU A 333 10.72 13.90 -19.17
C LEU A 333 9.57 14.50 -19.96
N ARG A 334 8.66 13.64 -20.42
CA ARG A 334 7.40 14.04 -21.03
C ARG A 334 6.31 13.97 -19.98
N ILE A 335 5.59 15.07 -19.79
CA ILE A 335 4.58 15.24 -18.75
C ILE A 335 3.25 15.51 -19.44
N GLY A 336 2.20 14.78 -19.06
CA GLY A 336 0.89 14.91 -19.67
C GLY A 336 -0.07 13.81 -19.25
N ASN A 337 -1.15 13.65 -20.02
CA ASN A 337 -2.18 12.66 -19.74
C ASN A 337 -1.55 11.27 -19.53
N PRO A 338 -1.78 10.62 -18.37
CA PRO A 338 -1.17 9.33 -18.04
C PRO A 338 -1.61 8.18 -18.93
N LEU A 339 -2.72 8.33 -19.67
CA LEU A 339 -3.22 7.34 -20.62
C LEU A 339 -2.47 7.35 -21.96
N ASP A 340 -1.72 8.42 -22.26
CA ASP A 340 -0.76 8.40 -23.37
C ASP A 340 0.55 7.80 -22.89
N GLU A 341 0.85 6.59 -23.36
CA GLU A 341 2.05 5.81 -23.04
C GLU A 341 3.37 6.52 -23.37
N LYS A 342 3.33 7.60 -24.17
CA LYS A 342 4.51 8.43 -24.43
C LYS A 342 4.90 9.27 -23.21
N ASN A 343 3.96 9.61 -22.34
CA ASN A 343 4.24 10.44 -21.16
C ASN A 343 4.89 9.60 -20.07
N HIS A 344 5.90 10.18 -19.43
CA HIS A 344 6.63 9.54 -18.32
C HIS A 344 5.99 9.87 -16.97
N VAL A 345 5.36 11.04 -16.84
CA VAL A 345 4.85 11.57 -15.56
C VAL A 345 3.43 12.13 -15.76
N GLY A 346 2.51 11.66 -14.92
CA GLY A 346 1.14 12.19 -14.81
C GLY A 346 1.01 13.30 -13.77
N PRO A 347 -0.22 13.71 -13.42
CA PRO A 347 -0.48 14.74 -12.42
C PRO A 347 -0.26 14.25 -10.97
N LEU A 348 -0.18 15.20 -10.03
CA LEU A 348 -0.45 14.94 -8.61
C LEU A 348 -1.95 14.65 -8.41
N ILE A 349 -2.32 14.01 -7.29
CA ILE A 349 -3.71 13.58 -7.05
C ILE A 349 -4.71 14.74 -6.94
N ASP A 350 -4.32 15.91 -6.43
CA ASP A 350 -5.20 17.06 -6.27
C ASP A 350 -4.44 18.39 -6.08
N ALA A 351 -5.20 19.49 -5.99
CA ALA A 351 -4.67 20.83 -5.78
C ALA A 351 -3.97 21.02 -4.43
N ASP A 352 -4.37 20.28 -3.39
CA ASP A 352 -3.70 20.33 -2.08
C ASP A 352 -2.30 19.70 -2.16
N ALA A 353 -2.15 18.59 -2.90
CA ALA A 353 -0.83 18.01 -3.18
C ALA A 353 0.06 18.98 -3.97
N VAL A 354 -0.49 19.71 -4.96
CA VAL A 354 0.25 20.77 -5.67
C VAL A 354 0.69 21.88 -4.72
N LYS A 355 -0.20 22.34 -3.83
CA LYS A 355 0.13 23.37 -2.84
C LYS A 355 1.24 22.91 -1.90
N HIS A 356 1.19 21.68 -1.40
CA HIS A 356 2.24 21.11 -0.57
C HIS A 356 3.57 20.99 -1.34
N TYR A 357 3.53 20.59 -2.61
CA TYR A 357 4.71 20.55 -3.47
C TYR A 357 5.37 21.92 -3.60
N LEU A 358 4.60 22.96 -3.95
CA LEU A 358 5.13 24.32 -4.10
C LEU A 358 5.69 24.86 -2.78
N SER A 359 5.01 24.62 -1.66
CA SER A 359 5.49 25.01 -0.32
C SER A 359 6.79 24.28 0.07
N ALA A 360 6.95 23.02 -0.34
CA ALA A 360 8.19 22.28 -0.15
C ALA A 360 9.35 22.90 -0.95
N LEU A 361 9.09 23.37 -2.17
CA LEU A 361 10.11 24.06 -2.98
C LEU A 361 10.58 25.37 -2.33
N GLU A 362 9.64 26.16 -1.81
CA GLU A 362 9.95 27.39 -1.05
C GLU A 362 10.75 27.05 0.23
N SER A 363 10.36 25.98 0.92
CA SER A 363 11.04 25.51 2.13
C SER A 363 12.49 25.13 1.85
N VAL A 364 12.77 24.45 0.74
CA VAL A 364 14.13 24.13 0.29
C VAL A 364 14.98 25.39 0.15
N GLU A 365 14.49 26.44 -0.52
CA GLU A 365 15.24 27.69 -0.69
C GLU A 365 15.45 28.40 0.66
N SER A 366 14.40 28.49 1.48
CA SER A 366 14.47 29.16 2.78
C SER A 366 15.44 28.49 3.76
N GLN A 367 15.62 27.17 3.63
CA GLN A 367 16.54 26.39 4.47
C GLN A 367 17.96 26.32 3.88
N GLY A 368 18.22 26.96 2.74
CA GLY A 368 19.54 27.10 2.11
C GLY A 368 19.89 25.98 1.12
N GLY A 369 18.91 25.24 0.62
CA GLY A 369 19.09 24.31 -0.50
C GLY A 369 19.21 25.03 -1.85
N SER A 370 19.86 24.39 -2.81
CA SER A 370 20.04 24.93 -4.17
C SER A 370 19.48 24.00 -5.23
N PHE A 371 18.61 24.51 -6.10
CA PHE A 371 18.00 23.71 -7.16
C PHE A 371 18.98 23.40 -8.31
N VAL A 372 19.02 22.13 -8.70
CA VAL A 372 19.62 21.64 -9.96
C VAL A 372 18.59 21.70 -11.07
N VAL A 373 17.35 21.32 -10.74
CA VAL A 373 16.15 21.45 -11.56
C VAL A 373 15.07 22.00 -10.64
N LYS A 374 14.67 23.25 -10.84
CA LYS A 374 13.56 23.86 -10.09
C LYS A 374 12.27 23.61 -10.86
N GLY A 375 11.43 22.77 -10.29
CA GLY A 375 10.10 22.51 -10.82
C GLY A 375 9.12 23.63 -10.51
N ASN A 376 7.93 23.51 -11.07
CA ASN A 376 6.83 24.46 -10.96
C ASN A 376 5.49 23.75 -11.24
N ARG A 377 4.38 24.44 -10.96
CA ARG A 377 3.08 24.07 -11.51
C ARG A 377 3.09 24.30 -13.02
N LEU A 378 2.57 23.35 -13.76
CA LEU A 378 2.46 23.43 -15.22
C LEU A 378 1.08 23.92 -15.62
N GLU A 379 1.05 24.71 -16.70
CA GLU A 379 -0.15 25.27 -17.30
C GLU A 379 -0.08 25.06 -18.81
N GLY A 380 -1.24 24.90 -19.46
CA GLY A 380 -1.33 24.69 -20.90
C GLY A 380 -2.48 23.76 -21.29
N ASP A 381 -2.59 23.51 -22.61
CA ASP A 381 -3.60 22.63 -23.19
C ASP A 381 -3.45 21.21 -22.63
N GLY A 382 -4.55 20.66 -22.10
CA GLY A 382 -4.57 19.32 -21.49
C GLY A 382 -4.11 19.27 -20.02
N MET A 383 -3.81 20.42 -19.39
CA MET A 383 -3.42 20.50 -17.97
C MET A 383 -4.42 21.31 -17.12
N HIS A 384 -5.70 21.29 -17.52
CA HIS A 384 -6.76 22.12 -16.93
C HIS A 384 -7.15 21.74 -15.49
N SER A 385 -6.81 20.53 -15.05
CA SER A 385 -7.01 20.08 -13.65
C SER A 385 -6.23 20.92 -12.64
N GLY A 386 -5.19 21.63 -13.09
CA GLY A 386 -4.28 22.36 -12.22
C GLY A 386 -3.37 21.46 -11.37
N CYS A 387 -3.37 20.15 -11.61
CA CYS A 387 -2.67 19.13 -10.82
C CYS A 387 -1.30 18.72 -11.41
N TYR A 388 -0.91 19.27 -12.55
CA TYR A 388 0.38 18.95 -13.19
C TYR A 388 1.51 19.82 -12.63
N VAL A 389 2.62 19.16 -12.32
CA VAL A 389 3.86 19.80 -11.86
C VAL A 389 5.05 19.21 -12.59
N SER A 390 6.11 20.00 -12.79
CA SER A 390 7.40 19.47 -13.24
C SER A 390 8.20 18.94 -12.04
N PRO A 391 8.85 17.76 -12.14
CA PRO A 391 9.72 17.23 -11.09
C PRO A 391 10.89 18.14 -10.72
N SER A 392 11.33 18.09 -9.46
CA SER A 392 12.42 18.92 -8.92
C SER A 392 13.60 18.10 -8.40
N ILE A 393 14.80 18.68 -8.50
CA ILE A 393 16.03 18.19 -7.89
C ILE A 393 16.71 19.33 -7.14
N ALA A 394 17.03 19.13 -5.86
CA ALA A 394 17.77 20.09 -5.05
C ALA A 394 18.97 19.47 -4.36
N VAL A 395 20.10 20.19 -4.36
CA VAL A 395 21.23 19.91 -3.44
C VAL A 395 20.90 20.50 -2.09
N VAL A 396 21.00 19.69 -1.04
CA VAL A 396 20.58 20.05 0.32
C VAL A 396 21.55 19.49 1.36
N ARG A 397 21.45 19.98 2.59
CA ARG A 397 22.08 19.36 3.77
C ARG A 397 21.07 18.45 4.45
N ASN A 398 21.52 17.30 4.95
CA ASN A 398 20.61 16.29 5.48
C ASN A 398 19.82 16.83 6.68
N GLU A 399 20.43 17.62 7.55
CA GLU A 399 19.81 18.17 8.75
C GLU A 399 18.68 19.19 8.51
N MET A 400 18.44 19.60 7.25
CA MET A 400 17.32 20.47 6.90
C MET A 400 15.99 19.77 7.22
N GLU A 401 15.08 20.47 7.90
CA GLU A 401 13.78 19.92 8.32
C GLU A 401 12.97 19.37 7.14
N ILE A 402 13.02 20.06 5.98
CA ILE A 402 12.32 19.63 4.76
C ILE A 402 12.83 18.28 4.22
N VAL A 403 14.07 17.90 4.54
CA VAL A 403 14.70 16.63 4.15
C VAL A 403 14.34 15.51 5.12
N GLN A 404 14.08 15.83 6.38
CA GLN A 404 13.74 14.86 7.43
C GLN A 404 12.32 14.33 7.31
N HIS A 405 11.42 15.11 6.71
CA HIS A 405 10.01 14.76 6.58
C HIS A 405 9.60 14.46 5.13
N GLU A 406 8.69 13.50 4.98
CA GLU A 406 8.16 13.13 3.67
C GLU A 406 7.33 14.27 3.07
N THR A 407 7.72 14.70 1.86
CA THR A 407 6.86 15.42 0.93
C THR A 407 6.37 14.44 -0.14
N PHE A 408 5.07 14.23 -0.24
CA PHE A 408 4.47 13.24 -1.15
C PHE A 408 4.31 13.79 -2.59
N ALA A 409 5.42 14.17 -3.20
CA ALA A 409 5.50 14.84 -4.49
C ALA A 409 6.85 14.55 -5.19
N PRO A 410 7.08 14.91 -6.48
CA PRO A 410 8.28 14.55 -7.22
C PRO A 410 9.45 15.50 -6.91
N LEU A 411 9.97 15.43 -5.69
CA LEU A 411 11.10 16.24 -5.20
C LEU A 411 12.23 15.33 -4.71
N LEU A 412 13.36 15.38 -5.41
CA LEU A 412 14.56 14.59 -5.12
C LEU A 412 15.65 15.45 -4.48
N TYR A 413 16.12 15.03 -3.31
CA TYR A 413 17.22 15.66 -2.58
C TYR A 413 18.56 14.98 -2.90
N LEU A 414 19.57 15.76 -3.28
CA LEU A 414 20.95 15.30 -3.46
C LEU A 414 21.78 15.68 -2.22
N ILE A 415 22.43 14.68 -1.62
CA ILE A 415 23.21 14.81 -0.38
C ILE A 415 24.58 14.20 -0.63
N SER A 416 25.66 14.91 -0.32
CA SER A 416 27.03 14.41 -0.46
C SER A 416 27.48 13.63 0.79
N TYR A 417 28.31 12.61 0.62
CA TYR A 417 29.02 11.93 1.71
C TYR A 417 30.46 11.57 1.31
N ARG A 418 31.28 11.16 2.28
CA ARG A 418 32.70 10.81 2.12
C ARG A 418 33.04 9.38 2.46
N ASP A 419 32.44 8.82 3.50
CA ASP A 419 32.65 7.42 3.87
C ASP A 419 31.34 6.65 4.04
N LEU A 420 31.37 5.33 3.86
CA LEU A 420 30.15 4.52 3.86
C LEU A 420 29.41 4.57 5.22
N ASN A 421 30.10 4.77 6.35
CA ASN A 421 29.42 4.89 7.64
C ASN A 421 28.59 6.17 7.69
N GLU A 422 29.15 7.27 7.19
CA GLU A 422 28.41 8.52 7.03
C GLU A 422 27.19 8.32 6.14
N ALA A 423 27.31 7.65 4.99
CA ALA A 423 26.17 7.40 4.10
C ALA A 423 25.05 6.59 4.78
N ILE A 424 25.40 5.54 5.53
CA ILE A 424 24.43 4.72 6.28
C ILE A 424 23.80 5.54 7.40
N ALA A 425 24.58 6.34 8.13
CA ALA A 425 24.05 7.22 9.17
C ALA A 425 23.09 8.28 8.60
N LEU A 426 23.39 8.86 7.44
CA LEU A 426 22.49 9.77 6.73
C LEU A 426 21.21 9.07 6.28
N GLN A 427 21.30 7.85 5.75
CA GLN A 427 20.14 7.03 5.38
C GLN A 427 19.23 6.79 6.59
N ASN A 428 19.81 6.31 7.69
CA ASN A 428 19.11 5.90 8.91
C ASN A 428 18.63 7.10 9.76
N GLY A 429 19.18 8.30 9.53
CA GLY A 429 18.93 9.49 10.34
C GLY A 429 17.53 10.10 10.26
N VAL A 430 16.66 9.60 9.37
CA VAL A 430 15.26 10.05 9.24
C VAL A 430 14.31 9.18 10.08
N PRO A 431 13.15 9.71 10.52
CA PRO A 431 12.20 8.95 11.34
C PRO A 431 11.51 7.79 10.60
N GLN A 432 11.47 7.80 9.27
CA GLN A 432 10.89 6.73 8.45
C GLN A 432 11.89 5.58 8.23
N GLY A 433 11.38 4.39 7.91
CA GLY A 433 12.18 3.19 7.71
C GLY A 433 11.57 2.20 6.73
N LEU A 434 11.00 2.68 5.61
CA LEU A 434 10.34 1.82 4.61
C LEU A 434 11.36 1.12 3.71
N SER A 435 11.96 1.87 2.77
CA SER A 435 12.84 1.31 1.75
C SER A 435 14.15 2.08 1.61
N SER A 436 15.19 1.35 1.24
CA SER A 436 16.55 1.82 1.12
C SER A 436 17.26 1.06 0.00
N ALA A 437 18.22 1.69 -0.67
CA ALA A 437 19.09 0.97 -1.59
C ALA A 437 20.53 1.47 -1.56
N ILE A 438 21.46 0.61 -1.97
CA ILE A 438 22.85 0.96 -2.29
C ILE A 438 23.17 0.54 -3.73
N MET A 439 23.86 1.43 -4.44
CA MET A 439 24.39 1.21 -5.79
C MET A 439 25.90 1.06 -5.69
N THR A 440 26.40 -0.16 -5.90
CA THR A 440 27.82 -0.52 -5.77
C THR A 440 28.12 -1.84 -6.47
N THR A 441 29.36 -2.02 -6.92
CA THR A 441 29.88 -3.35 -7.34
C THR A 441 30.83 -3.97 -6.30
N ASN A 442 31.07 -3.26 -5.19
CA ASN A 442 31.92 -3.73 -4.10
C ASN A 442 31.14 -4.65 -3.15
N MET A 443 31.49 -5.93 -3.15
CA MET A 443 30.86 -6.93 -2.28
C MET A 443 30.87 -6.58 -0.79
N ARG A 444 31.94 -5.93 -0.27
CA ARG A 444 32.01 -5.59 1.16
C ARG A 444 31.04 -4.47 1.53
N GLU A 445 30.81 -3.53 0.62
CA GLU A 445 29.83 -2.46 0.81
C GLU A 445 28.40 -3.02 0.78
N MET A 446 28.12 -3.98 -0.12
CA MET A 446 26.83 -4.67 -0.20
C MET A 446 26.51 -5.41 1.10
N GLU A 447 27.41 -6.31 1.52
CA GLU A 447 27.23 -7.13 2.73
C GLU A 447 27.09 -6.25 3.96
N ARG A 448 27.86 -5.15 4.03
CA ARG A 448 27.77 -4.23 5.15
C ARG A 448 26.44 -3.48 5.19
N PHE A 449 25.97 -3.00 4.04
CA PHE A 449 24.67 -2.31 3.94
C PHE A 449 23.49 -3.21 4.33
N LEU A 450 23.58 -4.52 4.09
CA LEU A 450 22.56 -5.50 4.46
C LEU A 450 22.77 -6.13 5.86
N SER A 451 23.87 -5.80 6.53
CA SER A 451 24.19 -6.33 7.87
C SER A 451 23.44 -5.61 8.99
N ALA A 452 23.61 -6.08 10.22
CA ALA A 452 23.08 -5.43 11.43
C ALA A 452 23.65 -4.01 11.69
N GLU A 453 24.76 -3.64 11.04
CA GLU A 453 25.33 -2.28 11.09
C GLU A 453 24.85 -1.40 9.93
N GLY A 454 24.04 -1.95 9.03
CA GLY A 454 23.64 -1.35 7.76
C GLY A 454 22.33 -0.57 7.80
N SER A 455 21.54 -0.71 6.74
CA SER A 455 20.23 -0.08 6.63
C SER A 455 19.29 -0.55 7.74
N ASP A 456 18.50 0.37 8.29
CA ASP A 456 17.47 0.08 9.29
C ASP A 456 16.04 0.08 8.71
N CYS A 457 15.92 0.03 7.38
CA CYS A 457 14.64 -0.05 6.69
C CYS A 457 14.12 -1.49 6.62
N GLY A 458 12.80 -1.64 6.45
CA GLY A 458 12.19 -2.95 6.23
C GLY A 458 12.53 -3.56 4.87
N ILE A 459 12.81 -2.72 3.86
CA ILE A 459 13.32 -3.10 2.54
C ILE A 459 14.73 -2.51 2.35
N ALA A 460 15.70 -3.37 2.09
CA ALA A 460 17.09 -3.00 1.83
C ALA A 460 17.60 -3.65 0.55
N ASN A 461 17.88 -2.82 -0.45
CA ASN A 461 18.14 -3.22 -1.82
C ASN A 461 19.59 -2.97 -2.24
N VAL A 462 20.10 -3.79 -3.16
CA VAL A 462 21.42 -3.62 -3.79
C VAL A 462 21.25 -3.58 -5.31
N ASN A 463 21.77 -2.54 -5.96
CA ASN A 463 21.74 -2.35 -7.41
C ASN A 463 20.32 -2.34 -8.05
N ILE A 464 19.31 -2.03 -7.25
CA ILE A 464 17.93 -1.78 -7.66
C ILE A 464 17.39 -0.59 -6.86
N GLY A 465 16.44 0.16 -7.42
CA GLY A 465 15.85 1.33 -6.75
C GLY A 465 15.01 0.97 -5.52
N THR A 466 14.52 1.99 -4.81
CA THR A 466 13.72 1.82 -3.58
C THR A 466 12.33 1.22 -3.83
N SER A 467 11.80 1.29 -5.05
CA SER A 467 10.55 0.61 -5.42
C SER A 467 10.73 -0.86 -5.83
N GLY A 468 11.94 -1.42 -5.74
CA GLY A 468 12.18 -2.84 -6.01
C GLY A 468 11.62 -3.70 -4.90
N ALA A 469 10.37 -4.15 -5.04
CA ALA A 469 9.70 -5.09 -4.18
C ALA A 469 8.76 -5.98 -5.02
N GLU A 470 8.45 -7.18 -4.54
CA GLU A 470 7.65 -8.16 -5.26
C GLU A 470 6.83 -9.03 -4.29
N ILE A 471 5.80 -9.70 -4.80
CA ILE A 471 4.81 -10.45 -4.02
C ILE A 471 5.43 -11.52 -3.09
N GLY A 472 6.56 -12.13 -3.47
CA GLY A 472 7.18 -13.18 -2.66
C GLY A 472 7.76 -12.69 -1.33
N GLY A 473 8.12 -11.41 -1.22
CA GLY A 473 8.70 -10.79 -0.03
C GLY A 473 7.65 -10.18 0.90
N ALA A 474 7.96 -10.11 2.19
CA ALA A 474 7.17 -9.32 3.13
C ALA A 474 7.42 -7.82 2.85
N PHE A 475 6.40 -7.12 2.36
CA PHE A 475 6.46 -5.68 2.12
C PHE A 475 6.17 -4.93 3.40
N GLY A 476 7.00 -3.96 3.78
CA GLY A 476 6.70 -3.01 4.84
C GLY A 476 7.95 -2.42 5.46
N GLY A 477 7.78 -1.57 6.48
CA GLY A 477 8.87 -0.77 7.04
C GLY A 477 8.96 -0.76 8.56
N GLU A 478 10.04 -0.19 9.05
CA GLU A 478 10.38 -0.01 10.46
C GLU A 478 10.16 1.45 10.93
N LYS A 479 10.44 1.71 12.21
CA LYS A 479 10.34 3.05 12.83
C LYS A 479 8.94 3.65 12.66
N GLU A 480 8.84 4.92 12.25
CA GLU A 480 7.55 5.58 12.02
C GLU A 480 6.79 5.06 10.79
N THR A 481 7.39 4.19 9.97
CA THR A 481 6.65 3.47 8.92
C THR A 481 5.67 2.44 9.52
N GLY A 482 5.89 1.99 10.75
CA GLY A 482 4.85 1.35 11.57
C GLY A 482 5.04 -0.13 11.91
N GLY A 483 6.00 -0.83 11.30
CA GLY A 483 6.31 -2.23 11.62
C GLY A 483 5.36 -3.27 11.02
N GLY A 484 4.36 -2.84 10.25
CA GLY A 484 3.48 -3.73 9.49
C GLY A 484 4.26 -4.55 8.45
N ARG A 485 3.67 -5.66 8.02
CA ARG A 485 4.12 -6.40 6.84
C ARG A 485 2.95 -6.97 6.05
N GLU A 486 3.00 -6.85 4.74
CA GLU A 486 1.98 -7.29 3.78
C GLU A 486 2.58 -8.30 2.77
N SER A 487 1.70 -8.96 2.03
CA SER A 487 2.04 -9.84 0.89
C SER A 487 2.77 -11.13 1.27
N GLY A 488 4.07 -11.25 1.01
CA GLY A 488 4.81 -12.51 1.01
C GLY A 488 5.35 -12.98 2.37
N SER A 489 6.31 -13.91 2.31
CA SER A 489 6.89 -14.57 3.49
C SER A 489 5.80 -15.17 4.40
N ASP A 490 5.84 -14.86 5.70
CA ASP A 490 4.87 -15.26 6.71
C ASP A 490 3.97 -14.11 7.19
N ALA A 491 3.81 -13.05 6.38
CA ALA A 491 2.93 -11.92 6.67
C ALA A 491 1.49 -12.36 6.99
N TRP A 492 1.02 -13.47 6.41
CA TRP A 492 -0.28 -14.07 6.71
C TRP A 492 -0.54 -14.32 8.22
N LYS A 493 0.51 -14.50 9.03
CA LYS A 493 0.38 -14.74 10.47
C LYS A 493 -0.29 -13.58 11.21
N VAL A 494 -0.19 -12.35 10.71
CA VAL A 494 -0.85 -11.17 11.31
C VAL A 494 -2.38 -11.23 11.14
N TYR A 495 -2.88 -11.98 10.17
CA TYR A 495 -4.32 -12.20 9.94
C TYR A 495 -4.87 -13.38 10.75
N MET A 496 -4.03 -14.10 11.49
CA MET A 496 -4.45 -15.26 12.29
C MET A 496 -4.04 -15.12 13.76
N ARG A 497 -4.62 -15.94 14.63
CA ARG A 497 -4.16 -16.09 16.02
C ARG A 497 -3.44 -17.42 16.20
N ARG A 498 -2.24 -17.36 16.78
CA ARG A 498 -1.46 -18.55 17.15
C ARG A 498 -2.06 -19.19 18.40
N GLN A 499 -2.05 -20.53 18.46
CA GLN A 499 -2.43 -21.29 19.63
C GLN A 499 -1.40 -22.41 19.86
N THR A 500 -0.82 -22.48 21.05
CA THR A 500 0.01 -23.59 21.50
C THR A 500 -0.87 -24.59 22.23
N ASN A 501 -0.85 -25.84 21.76
CA ASN A 501 -1.68 -26.92 22.27
C ASN A 501 -0.81 -28.00 22.88
N THR A 502 -1.20 -28.45 24.07
CA THR A 502 -0.64 -29.63 24.71
C THR A 502 -1.78 -30.62 24.95
N ILE A 503 -1.65 -31.82 24.41
CA ILE A 503 -2.63 -32.89 24.59
C ILE A 503 -1.98 -33.94 25.47
N ASN A 504 -2.56 -34.18 26.64
CA ASN A 504 -2.28 -35.37 27.42
C ASN A 504 -2.98 -36.57 26.76
N CYS A 505 -2.20 -37.54 26.27
CA CYS A 505 -2.72 -38.77 25.67
C CYS A 505 -2.76 -39.93 26.67
N SER A 506 -2.41 -39.70 27.94
CA SER A 506 -2.51 -40.68 29.01
C SER A 506 -3.85 -40.60 29.75
N THR A 507 -4.17 -41.66 30.52
CA THR A 507 -5.28 -41.65 31.48
C THR A 507 -4.89 -41.06 32.83
N GLU A 508 -3.61 -40.74 33.02
CA GLU A 508 -3.07 -40.15 34.25
C GLU A 508 -2.93 -38.64 34.06
N LEU A 509 -3.16 -37.85 35.10
CA LEU A 509 -2.83 -36.43 35.08
C LEU A 509 -1.73 -36.18 36.11
N PRO A 510 -0.44 -36.43 35.75
CA PRO A 510 0.65 -36.12 36.65
C PRO A 510 0.65 -34.60 36.86
N LEU A 511 0.22 -34.20 38.05
CA LEU A 511 0.26 -32.80 38.47
C LEU A 511 1.72 -32.35 38.44
N ALA A 512 1.96 -31.21 37.81
CA ALA A 512 3.27 -30.58 37.81
C ALA A 512 3.72 -30.33 39.26
N GLN A 513 5.04 -30.32 39.49
CA GLN A 513 5.66 -30.01 40.79
C GLN A 513 5.46 -31.05 41.90
N GLY A 514 5.05 -32.28 41.58
CA GLY A 514 5.01 -33.39 42.54
C GLY A 514 3.89 -33.29 43.59
N ILE A 515 2.95 -32.36 43.43
CA ILE A 515 1.76 -32.23 44.27
C ILE A 515 0.80 -33.38 43.94
N ARG A 516 0.25 -34.06 44.95
CA ARG A 516 -0.78 -35.08 44.78
C ARG A 516 -2.04 -34.64 45.50
N PHE A 517 -3.18 -34.64 44.82
CA PHE A 517 -4.48 -34.53 45.47
C PHE A 517 -5.08 -35.94 45.55
N ASN A 518 -5.34 -36.43 46.77
CA ASN A 518 -6.16 -37.61 46.99
C ASN A 518 -7.63 -37.15 46.90
N LEU A 519 -8.16 -37.13 45.68
CA LEU A 519 -9.57 -36.89 45.42
C LEU A 519 -10.19 -38.25 45.15
N ASP A 520 -10.69 -38.88 46.21
CA ASP A 520 -11.57 -40.05 46.07
C ASP A 520 -12.90 -39.68 45.42
#